data_AF-A0AAW1KIH5-F1
#
_entry.id   AF-A0AAW1KIH5-F1
#
_cell.length_a   1.000
_cell.length_b   1.000
_cell.length_c   1.000
_cell.angle_alpha   90.00
_cell.angle_beta   90.00
_cell.angle_gamma   90.00
#
_symmetry.space_group_name_H-M   'P 1'
#
loop_
_entity.id
_entity.type
_entity.pdbx_description
1 polymer ?
#
loop_
_entity_poly.entity_id
_entity_poly.type
_entity_poly.pdbx_seq_one_letter_code
_entity_poly.pdbx_strand_id
1 'polypeptide(L)'
;MNDKDEAIRLINDDLNALCTIAEQHYLKLNPSKCSVTILCTIAEQHFLKLNPSKCSVTIFGRRHTLRTISDVKITIKGQVLPIVDNTKILGLTIDNNLRFTQHVTRLLRSSYCKLRVLFNNRHLFCRFLVTALRFTVPI
;
A
#
# COMPACT_ATOMS: atom_id res chain seq x y z
N MET A 1 12.99 39.62 2.05
CA MET A 1 12.53 38.50 1.21
C MET A 1 12.01 37.45 2.18
N ASN A 2 10.73 37.13 2.11
CA ASN A 2 9.99 36.50 3.20
C ASN A 2 10.37 35.01 3.29
N ASP A 3 10.80 34.50 4.44
CA ASP A 3 11.19 33.09 4.63
C ASP A 3 10.10 32.10 4.18
N LYS A 4 8.84 32.54 4.21
CA LYS A 4 7.70 31.79 3.67
C LYS A 4 7.76 31.57 2.16
N ASP A 5 8.18 32.58 1.40
CA ASP A 5 8.24 32.50 -0.06
C ASP A 5 9.37 31.55 -0.49
N GLU A 6 10.47 31.54 0.25
CA GLU A 6 11.59 30.63 0.05
C GLU A 6 11.20 29.18 0.36
N ALA A 7 10.48 28.94 1.47
CA ALA A 7 9.98 27.60 1.81
C ALA A 7 8.98 27.06 0.77
N ILE A 8 8.09 27.92 0.26
CA ILE A 8 7.14 27.56 -0.81
C ILE A 8 7.90 27.19 -2.09
N ARG A 9 8.98 27.90 -2.42
CA ARG A 9 9.80 27.61 -3.60
C ARG A 9 10.47 26.24 -3.50
N LEU A 10 11.10 25.92 -2.37
CA LEU A 10 11.76 24.64 -2.16
C LEU A 10 10.78 23.46 -2.23
N ILE A 11 9.59 23.61 -1.65
CA ILE A 11 8.53 22.58 -1.72
C ILE A 11 8.09 22.36 -3.17
N ASN A 12 7.94 23.42 -3.95
CA ASN A 12 7.54 23.32 -5.35
C ASN A 12 8.63 22.65 -6.21
N ASP A 13 9.90 22.95 -5.94
CA ASP A 13 11.03 22.31 -6.63
C ASP A 13 11.09 20.80 -6.34
N ASP A 14 10.92 20.40 -5.08
CA ASP A 14 10.84 18.99 -4.70
C ASP A 14 9.63 18.29 -5.35
N LEU A 15 8.46 18.93 -5.38
CA LEU A 15 7.28 18.41 -6.06
C LEU A 15 7.51 18.25 -7.56
N ASN A 16 8.19 19.19 -8.20
CA ASN A 16 8.52 19.13 -9.63
C ASN A 16 9.56 18.03 -9.92
N ALA A 17 10.56 17.86 -9.07
CA ALA A 17 11.53 16.77 -9.16
C ALA A 17 10.85 15.40 -9.02
N LEU A 18 9.96 15.25 -8.03
CA LEU A 18 9.15 14.04 -7.86
C LEU A 18 8.23 13.79 -9.06
N CYS A 19 7.62 14.82 -9.64
CA CYS A 19 6.82 14.71 -10.85
C CYS A 19 7.66 14.23 -12.04
N THR A 20 8.87 14.77 -12.20
CA THR A 20 9.78 14.42 -13.29
C THR A 20 10.26 12.97 -13.16
N ILE A 21 10.64 12.55 -11.96
CA ILE A 21 10.98 11.15 -11.65
C ILE A 21 9.77 10.24 -11.90
N ALA A 22 8.58 10.65 -11.47
CA ALA A 22 7.37 9.88 -11.72
C ALA A 22 7.02 9.76 -13.22
N GLU A 23 7.36 10.75 -14.04
CA GLU A 23 7.18 10.70 -15.50
C GLU A 23 8.26 9.87 -16.20
N GLN A 24 9.52 10.03 -15.80
CA GLN A 24 10.66 9.24 -16.29
C GLN A 24 10.51 7.75 -15.96
N HIS A 25 9.95 7.44 -14.79
CA HIS A 25 9.70 6.06 -14.35
C HIS A 25 8.27 5.60 -14.62
N TYR A 26 7.48 6.35 -15.40
CA TYR A 26 6.09 6.01 -15.77
C TYR A 26 5.17 5.66 -14.58
N LEU A 27 5.47 6.19 -13.39
CA LEU A 27 4.71 6.01 -12.16
C LEU A 27 3.40 6.83 -12.16
N LYS A 28 3.30 7.83 -13.05
CA LYS A 28 2.02 8.48 -13.37
C LYS A 28 1.15 7.55 -14.23
N LEU A 29 0.38 6.69 -13.56
CA LEU A 29 -0.71 5.95 -14.17
C LEU A 29 -1.85 6.93 -14.53
N ASN A 30 -1.73 7.64 -15.64
CA ASN A 30 -2.83 8.41 -16.19
C ASN A 30 -3.78 7.45 -16.93
N PRO A 31 -5.07 7.32 -16.52
CA PRO A 31 -6.00 6.34 -17.10
C PRO A 31 -6.18 6.48 -18.62
N SER A 32 -5.95 7.66 -19.17
CA SER A 32 -6.08 7.95 -20.60
C SER A 32 -4.84 7.63 -21.44
N LYS A 33 -3.68 7.36 -20.81
CA LYS A 33 -2.41 7.07 -21.50
C LYS A 33 -1.79 5.72 -21.12
N CYS A 34 -2.24 5.08 -20.04
CA CYS A 34 -1.67 3.83 -19.58
C CYS A 34 -2.46 2.63 -20.13
N SER A 35 -2.13 2.21 -21.35
CA SER A 35 -2.49 0.85 -21.75
C SER A 35 -1.61 -0.11 -20.95
N VAL A 36 -2.20 -1.17 -20.40
CA VAL A 36 -1.50 -2.28 -19.74
C VAL A 36 -0.38 -2.87 -20.62
N THR A 37 -0.47 -2.65 -21.92
CA THR A 37 0.57 -2.90 -22.92
C THR A 37 1.89 -2.18 -22.64
N ILE A 38 1.87 -0.90 -22.23
CA ILE A 38 3.07 -0.11 -21.94
C ILE A 38 3.81 -0.70 -20.73
N LEU A 39 3.08 -1.12 -19.70
CA LEU A 39 3.64 -1.82 -18.54
C LEU A 39 4.33 -3.13 -18.93
N CYS A 40 3.75 -3.88 -19.88
CA CYS A 40 4.37 -5.10 -20.40
C CYS A 40 5.68 -4.80 -21.14
N THR A 41 5.67 -3.79 -22.01
CA THR A 41 6.85 -3.39 -22.78
C THR A 41 7.98 -2.92 -21.87
N ILE A 42 7.67 -2.07 -20.88
CA ILE A 42 8.66 -1.58 -19.90
C ILE A 42 9.21 -2.74 -19.07
N ALA A 43 8.34 -3.63 -18.59
CA ALA A 43 8.79 -4.80 -17.85
C ALA A 43 9.77 -5.63 -18.68
N GLU A 44 9.46 -5.89 -19.94
CA GLU A 44 10.33 -6.66 -20.85
C GLU A 44 11.66 -5.94 -21.13
N GLN A 45 11.66 -4.62 -21.30
CA GLN A 45 12.87 -3.80 -21.42
C GLN A 45 13.77 -3.88 -20.18
N HIS A 46 13.17 -4.03 -19.00
CA HIS A 46 13.89 -4.21 -17.73
C HIS A 46 14.13 -5.68 -17.36
N PHE A 47 14.02 -6.61 -18.32
CA PHE A 47 14.20 -8.05 -18.10
C PHE A 47 13.24 -8.66 -17.05
N LEU A 48 12.09 -8.02 -16.83
CA LEU A 48 11.02 -8.48 -15.96
C LEU A 48 9.92 -9.18 -16.77
N LYS A 49 9.61 -10.43 -16.42
CA LYS A 49 8.51 -11.18 -17.04
C LYS A 49 7.26 -11.12 -16.17
N LEU A 50 6.25 -10.36 -16.62
CA LEU A 50 4.94 -10.35 -15.99
C LEU A 50 4.24 -11.71 -16.19
N ASN A 51 3.73 -12.29 -15.10
CA ASN A 51 2.93 -13.51 -15.13
C ASN A 51 1.46 -13.15 -14.85
N PRO A 52 0.59 -13.10 -15.87
CA PRO A 52 -0.79 -12.65 -15.72
C PRO A 52 -1.58 -13.50 -14.72
N SER A 53 -1.29 -14.81 -14.63
CA SER A 53 -1.94 -15.72 -13.67
C SER A 53 -1.64 -15.41 -12.20
N LYS A 54 -0.57 -14.65 -11.93
CA LYS A 54 -0.20 -14.19 -10.58
C LYS A 54 -0.51 -12.71 -10.36
N CYS A 55 -1.04 -12.02 -11.36
CA CYS A 55 -1.40 -10.61 -11.28
C CYS A 55 -2.85 -10.46 -10.85
N SER A 56 -3.12 -9.43 -10.05
CA SER A 56 -4.46 -9.01 -9.66
C SER A 56 -4.57 -7.50 -9.81
N VAL A 57 -5.80 -7.01 -9.97
CA VAL A 57 -6.08 -5.58 -10.07
C VAL A 57 -6.84 -5.15 -8.82
N THR A 58 -6.42 -4.04 -8.24
CA THR A 58 -7.13 -3.40 -7.12
C THR A 58 -7.38 -1.96 -7.50
N ILE A 59 -8.65 -1.54 -7.44
CA ILE A 59 -9.06 -0.20 -7.83
C ILE A 59 -9.29 0.59 -6.55
N PHE A 60 -8.52 1.66 -6.39
CA PHE A 60 -8.65 2.56 -5.24
C PHE A 60 -9.59 3.71 -5.59
N GLY A 61 -10.54 4.00 -4.71
CA GLY A 61 -11.48 5.08 -4.93
C GLY A 61 -12.59 5.20 -3.89
N ARG A 62 -13.35 6.29 -3.97
CA ARG A 62 -14.58 6.45 -3.18
C ARG A 62 -15.64 5.46 -3.70
N ARG A 63 -16.50 4.96 -2.80
CA ARG A 63 -17.54 3.96 -3.14
C ARG A 63 -18.41 4.37 -4.35
N HIS A 64 -18.76 5.65 -4.46
CA HIS A 64 -19.53 6.16 -5.60
C HIS A 64 -18.76 5.99 -6.92
N THR A 65 -17.49 6.37 -6.93
CA THR A 65 -16.60 6.24 -8.10
C THR A 65 -16.34 4.78 -8.47
N LEU A 66 -16.19 3.90 -7.48
CA LEU A 66 -15.98 2.46 -7.72
C LEU A 66 -17.21 1.79 -8.37
N ARG A 67 -18.42 2.23 -8.03
CA ARG A 67 -19.66 1.74 -8.65
C ARG A 67 -19.78 2.13 -10.12
N THR A 68 -19.23 3.27 -10.52
CA THR A 68 -19.22 3.71 -11.91
C THR A 68 -18.16 2.98 -12.74
N ILE A 69 -17.11 2.46 -12.10
CA ILE A 69 -15.93 1.86 -12.74
C ILE A 69 -15.99 0.32 -12.74
N SER A 70 -17.06 -0.29 -12.21
CA SER A 70 -17.17 -1.75 -12.04
C SER A 70 -17.07 -2.57 -13.34
N ASP A 71 -17.25 -1.95 -14.51
CA ASP A 71 -17.19 -2.63 -15.82
C ASP A 71 -15.79 -2.63 -16.46
N VAL A 72 -14.77 -2.09 -15.79
CA VAL A 72 -13.42 -2.04 -16.36
C VAL A 72 -12.78 -3.43 -16.38
N LYS A 73 -12.62 -3.98 -17.58
CA LYS A 73 -11.90 -5.23 -17.83
C LYS A 73 -10.44 -4.94 -18.18
N ILE A 74 -9.52 -5.32 -17.29
CA ILE A 74 -8.09 -5.17 -17.51
C ILE A 74 -7.51 -6.50 -18.01
N THR A 75 -6.88 -6.48 -19.18
CA THR A 75 -6.23 -7.66 -19.78
C THR A 75 -4.73 -7.50 -19.89
N ILE A 76 -3.94 -8.45 -19.38
CA ILE A 76 -2.50 -8.58 -19.64
C ILE A 76 -2.30 -9.75 -20.59
N LYS A 77 -1.62 -9.54 -21.73
CA LYS A 77 -1.27 -10.61 -22.69
C LYS A 77 -2.46 -11.51 -23.08
N GLY A 78 -3.64 -10.91 -23.23
CA GLY A 78 -4.89 -11.61 -23.57
C GLY A 78 -5.61 -12.29 -22.40
N GLN A 79 -5.06 -12.30 -21.18
CA GLN A 79 -5.73 -12.82 -19.98
C GLN A 79 -6.38 -11.69 -19.19
N VAL A 80 -7.66 -11.86 -18.85
CA VAL A 80 -8.40 -10.94 -17.96
C VAL A 80 -7.91 -11.14 -16.54
N LEU A 81 -7.50 -10.05 -15.89
CA LEU A 81 -7.08 -10.09 -14.50
C LEU A 81 -8.28 -10.04 -13.55
N PRO A 82 -8.24 -10.79 -12.44
CA PRO A 82 -9.25 -10.67 -11.40
C PRO A 82 -9.12 -9.32 -10.67
N ILE A 83 -10.26 -8.66 -10.46
CA ILE A 83 -10.36 -7.49 -9.60
C ILE A 83 -10.51 -8.00 -8.16
N VAL A 84 -9.64 -7.54 -7.27
CA VAL A 84 -9.58 -7.99 -5.87
C VAL A 84 -9.64 -6.78 -4.96
N ASP A 85 -10.49 -6.86 -3.94
CA ASP A 85 -10.74 -5.76 -3.01
C ASP A 85 -9.64 -5.56 -1.96
N ASN A 86 -8.80 -6.58 -1.79
CA ASN A 86 -7.67 -6.54 -0.88
C ASN A 86 -6.44 -7.15 -1.53
N THR A 87 -5.36 -6.37 -1.61
CA THR A 87 -4.08 -6.83 -2.13
C THR A 87 -3.00 -6.75 -1.08
N LYS A 88 -2.20 -7.82 -0.98
CA LYS A 88 -1.03 -7.89 -0.11
C LYS A 88 0.22 -7.49 -0.90
N ILE A 89 0.84 -6.39 -0.52
CA ILE A 89 2.08 -5.87 -1.11
C ILE A 89 3.16 -5.89 -0.05
N LEU A 90 4.18 -6.74 -0.23
CA LEU A 90 5.37 -6.81 0.65
C LEU A 90 5.06 -6.85 2.17
N GLY A 91 3.97 -7.53 2.54
CA GLY A 91 3.53 -7.66 3.94
C GLY A 91 2.48 -6.63 4.37
N LEU A 92 2.33 -5.52 3.66
CA LEU A 92 1.21 -4.60 3.80
C LEU A 92 -0.03 -5.19 3.13
N THR A 93 -1.20 -5.00 3.74
CA THR A 93 -2.47 -5.48 3.22
C THR A 93 -3.36 -4.26 3.01
N ILE A 94 -3.73 -4.00 1.77
CA ILE A 94 -4.36 -2.73 1.37
C ILE A 94 -5.74 -3.03 0.82
N ASP A 95 -6.74 -2.41 1.43
CA ASP A 95 -8.14 -2.50 1.01
C ASP A 95 -8.44 -1.41 -0.04
N ASN A 96 -9.42 -1.64 -0.94
CA ASN A 96 -9.87 -0.65 -1.96
C ASN A 96 -10.19 0.74 -1.39
N ASN A 97 -10.69 0.77 -0.14
CA ASN A 97 -11.08 1.98 0.56
C ASN A 97 -9.94 2.61 1.36
N LEU A 98 -8.71 2.10 1.24
CA LEU A 98 -7.52 2.53 1.98
C LEU A 98 -7.76 2.62 3.50
N ARG A 99 -8.63 1.73 4.02
CA ARG A 99 -8.98 1.68 5.45
C ARG A 99 -7.95 0.92 6.28
N PHE A 100 -7.17 0.04 5.66
CA PHE A 100 -6.18 -0.83 6.30
C PHE A 100 -6.74 -1.67 7.47
N THR A 101 -8.05 -1.82 7.55
CA THR A 101 -8.75 -2.42 8.70
C THR A 101 -8.33 -3.87 8.90
N GLN A 102 -8.20 -4.62 7.80
CA GLN A 102 -7.74 -6.01 7.85
C GLN A 102 -6.26 -6.11 8.26
N HIS A 103 -5.43 -5.18 7.78
CA HIS A 103 -4.02 -5.13 8.14
C HIS A 103 -3.83 -4.85 9.63
N VAL A 104 -4.45 -3.79 10.14
CA VAL A 104 -4.37 -3.39 11.55
C VAL A 104 -4.92 -4.49 12.45
N THR A 105 -6.06 -5.08 12.10
CA THR A 105 -6.64 -6.18 12.89
C THR A 105 -5.71 -7.39 12.94
N ARG A 106 -5.03 -7.73 11.83
CA ARG A 106 -4.04 -8.81 11.79
C ARG A 106 -2.83 -8.49 12.68
N LEU A 107 -2.34 -7.26 12.65
CA LEU A 107 -1.24 -6.82 13.52
C LEU A 107 -1.64 -6.88 14.99
N LEU A 108 -2.81 -6.35 15.35
CA LEU A 108 -3.34 -6.41 16.71
C LEU A 108 -3.48 -7.84 17.20
N ARG A 109 -4.04 -8.75 16.39
CA ARG A 109 -4.17 -10.17 16.76
C ARG A 109 -2.80 -10.82 16.99
N SER A 110 -1.85 -10.59 16.09
CA SER A 110 -0.49 -11.14 16.23
C SER A 110 0.21 -10.62 17.49
N SER A 111 0.15 -9.31 17.73
CA SER A 111 0.72 -8.67 18.92
C SER A 111 0.04 -9.15 20.19
N TYR A 112 -1.28 -9.26 20.20
CA TYR A 112 -2.03 -9.74 21.37
C TYR A 112 -1.72 -11.19 21.71
N CYS A 113 -1.60 -12.09 20.72
CA CYS A 113 -1.17 -13.46 20.97
C CYS A 113 0.22 -13.53 21.62
N LYS A 114 1.17 -12.72 21.15
CA LYS A 114 2.52 -12.63 21.73
C LYS A 114 2.48 -12.06 23.16
N LEU A 115 1.73 -10.98 23.36
CA LEU A 115 1.53 -10.39 24.68
C LEU A 115 0.90 -11.39 25.64
N ARG A 116 -0.13 -12.14 25.23
CA ARG A 116 -0.76 -13.16 26.06
C ARG A 116 0.23 -14.22 26.53
N VAL A 117 1.11 -14.70 25.63
CA VAL A 117 2.17 -15.65 26.01
C VAL A 117 3.15 -15.02 27.00
N LEU A 118 3.58 -13.77 26.78
CA LEU A 118 4.45 -13.04 27.70
C LEU A 118 3.80 -12.86 29.09
N PHE A 119 2.54 -12.45 29.14
CA PHE A 119 1.80 -12.26 30.40
C PHE A 119 1.52 -13.55 31.16
N ASN A 120 1.34 -14.67 30.45
CA ASN A 120 1.18 -15.98 31.09
C ASN A 120 2.48 -16.42 31.78
N ASN A 121 3.63 -16.10 31.17
CA ASN A 121 4.96 -16.37 31.70
C ASN A 121 5.51 -15.22 32.57
N ARG A 122 4.67 -14.27 33.00
CA ARG A 122 5.08 -13.06 33.75
C ARG A 122 5.93 -13.34 35.00
N HIS A 123 5.75 -14.51 35.61
CA HIS A 123 6.48 -14.96 36.80
C HIS A 123 7.97 -15.21 36.53
N LEU A 124 8.35 -15.42 35.27
CA LEU A 124 9.75 -15.59 34.83
C LEU A 124 10.43 -14.24 34.54
N PHE A 125 9.70 -13.12 34.55
CA PHE A 125 10.24 -11.81 34.21
C PHE A 125 10.59 -10.98 35.45
N CYS A 126 11.69 -10.25 35.36
CA CYS A 126 12.10 -9.28 36.38
C CYS A 126 11.04 -8.18 36.55
N ARG A 127 10.89 -7.68 37.79
CA ARG A 127 9.84 -6.74 38.23
C ARG A 127 9.76 -5.45 37.37
N PHE A 128 10.85 -5.05 36.75
CA PHE A 128 10.94 -3.91 35.83
C PHE A 128 10.13 -4.09 34.53
N LEU A 129 10.23 -5.26 33.88
CA LEU A 129 9.52 -5.55 32.62
C LEU A 129 8.02 -5.69 32.82
N VAL A 130 7.60 -6.24 33.96
CA VAL A 130 6.18 -6.39 34.32
C VAL A 130 5.51 -5.03 34.48
N THR A 131 6.22 -4.05 35.03
CA THR A 131 5.73 -2.68 35.18
C THR A 131 5.58 -1.99 33.83
N ALA A 132 6.55 -2.11 32.93
CA ALA A 132 6.49 -1.53 31.57
C ALA A 132 5.33 -2.10 30.73
N LEU A 133 5.05 -3.41 30.85
CA LEU A 133 3.95 -4.06 30.15
C LEU A 133 2.56 -3.70 30.70
N ARG A 134 2.45 -3.28 31.97
CA ARG A 134 1.17 -2.86 32.58
C ARG A 134 0.67 -1.51 32.05
N PHE A 135 1.57 -0.62 31.63
CA PHE A 135 1.19 0.72 31.15
C PHE A 135 0.71 0.75 29.68
N THR A 136 0.83 -0.36 28.95
CA THR A 136 0.54 -0.40 27.50
C THR A 136 -0.84 -0.96 27.13
N VAL A 137 -1.62 -1.44 28.12
CA VAL A 137 -2.99 -1.94 27.89
C VAL A 137 -3.92 -1.32 28.93
N PRO A 138 -4.75 -0.32 28.58
CA PRO A 138 -5.87 0.06 29.43
C PRO A 138 -6.89 -1.08 29.36
N ILE A 139 -7.23 -1.62 30.53
CA ILE A 139 -8.31 -2.60 30.72
C ILE A 139 -9.64 -1.89 30.46
#